data_AF-A0A7S1NN30-F1
#
_entry.id   AF-A0A7S1NN30-F1
#
_cell.length_a   1.000
_cell.length_b   1.000
_cell.length_c   1.000
_cell.angle_alpha   90.00
_cell.angle_beta   90.00
_cell.angle_gamma   90.00
#
_symmetry.space_group_name_H-M   'P 1'
#
loop_
_entity.id
_entity.type
_entity.pdbx_description
1 polymer ?
#
loop_
_entity_poly.entity_id
_entity_poly.type
_entity_poly.pdbx_seq_one_letter_code
_entity_poly.pdbx_strand_id
1 'polypeptide(L)'
;GYLMHNGVCKQVGLAATFSVDPLQPIFGFWMDHLSLPYELHLAEYNSVFFELLHASSTFRKSSSVLNVVLLRLDDWTQPGHASLDAPTVAEEIAWRTHRDFINAVHGYRAAGNGAVAPLLIVECKPSPSSLAKPTHAQLLGALS
;
A
#
# COMPACT_ATOMS: atom_id res chain seq x y z
N GLY A 1 -13.50 29.79 5.67
CA GLY A 1 -14.38 29.01 4.77
C GLY A 1 -14.01 29.38 3.36
N TYR A 2 -13.21 28.55 2.70
CA TYR A 2 -12.86 28.74 1.29
C TYR A 2 -13.69 27.76 0.47
N LEU A 3 -14.34 28.32 -0.55
CA LEU A 3 -15.33 27.66 -1.40
C LEU A 3 -14.66 26.56 -2.22
N MET A 4 -15.07 25.30 -2.01
CA MET A 4 -14.88 24.25 -3.00
C MET A 4 -15.76 24.61 -4.21
N HIS A 5 -15.14 25.27 -5.20
CA HIS A 5 -15.78 25.72 -6.43
C HIS A 5 -16.06 24.51 -7.33
N ASN A 6 -17.30 23.99 -7.33
CA ASN A 6 -17.94 23.15 -8.37
C ASN A 6 -17.05 22.17 -9.16
N GLY A 7 -16.08 21.53 -8.51
CA GLY A 7 -15.23 20.49 -9.09
C GLY A 7 -15.48 19.18 -8.36
N VAL A 8 -15.75 18.11 -9.10
CA VAL A 8 -15.89 16.77 -8.53
C VAL A 8 -14.60 16.45 -7.75
N CYS A 9 -14.72 16.19 -6.45
CA CYS A 9 -13.60 15.73 -5.63
C CYS A 9 -13.17 14.34 -6.10
N LYS A 10 -11.87 14.16 -6.32
CA LYS A 10 -11.28 12.94 -6.87
C LYS A 10 -10.70 12.09 -5.75
N GLN A 11 -10.96 10.79 -5.78
CA GLN A 11 -10.51 9.90 -4.70
C GLN A 11 -9.08 9.38 -4.95
N VAL A 12 -8.29 9.35 -3.88
CA VAL A 12 -7.00 8.65 -3.81
C VAL A 12 -7.15 7.51 -2.81
N GLY A 13 -7.08 6.26 -3.28
CA GLY A 13 -7.10 5.09 -2.41
C GLY A 13 -5.73 4.86 -1.78
N LEU A 14 -5.66 4.53 -0.49
CA LEU A 14 -4.41 4.23 0.21
C LEU A 14 -4.53 2.93 1.01
N ALA A 15 -3.67 1.97 0.74
CA ALA A 15 -3.51 0.75 1.52
C ALA A 15 -2.07 0.64 2.03
N ALA A 16 -1.89 0.05 3.21
CA ALA A 16 -0.56 -0.11 3.80
C ALA A 16 -0.44 -1.38 4.63
N THR A 17 0.80 -1.84 4.82
CA THR A 17 1.11 -2.95 5.74
C THR A 17 1.16 -2.50 7.21
N PHE A 18 1.01 -1.20 7.46
CA PHE A 18 1.04 -0.57 8.78
C PHE A 18 -0.11 0.45 8.92
N SER A 19 -0.34 0.96 10.14
CA SER A 19 -1.40 1.96 10.38
C SER A 19 -1.07 3.30 9.70
N VAL A 20 -2.04 3.80 8.95
CA VAL A 20 -1.96 5.05 8.17
C VAL A 20 -3.00 6.09 8.60
N ASP A 21 -3.74 5.82 9.68
CA ASP A 21 -4.71 6.75 10.28
C ASP A 21 -4.13 8.16 10.50
N PRO A 22 -2.85 8.34 10.91
CA PRO A 22 -2.28 9.68 11.08
C PRO A 22 -2.15 10.48 9.78
N LEU A 23 -2.19 9.85 8.61
CA LEU A 23 -2.05 10.53 7.33
C LEU A 23 -3.31 11.32 6.93
N GLN A 24 -4.48 10.93 7.44
CA GLN A 24 -5.73 11.59 7.06
C GLN A 24 -5.77 13.09 7.38
N PRO A 25 -5.48 13.54 8.63
CA PRO A 25 -5.44 14.97 8.92
C PRO A 25 -4.31 15.72 8.20
N ILE A 26 -3.16 15.07 7.97
CA ILE A 26 -2.03 15.67 7.25
C ILE A 26 -2.38 15.90 5.77
N PHE A 27 -2.98 14.89 5.13
CA PHE A 27 -3.42 14.99 3.74
C PHE A 27 -4.52 16.05 3.59
N GLY A 28 -5.53 16.04 4.47
CA GLY A 28 -6.60 17.04 4.47
C GLY A 28 -6.06 18.47 4.59
N PHE A 29 -5.12 18.71 5.51
CA PHE A 29 -4.47 20.01 5.63
C PHE A 29 -3.84 20.48 4.31
N TRP A 30 -3.09 19.62 3.62
CA TRP A 30 -2.43 20.00 2.38
C TRP A 30 -3.38 20.16 1.20
N MET A 31 -4.45 19.35 1.13
CA MET A 31 -5.47 19.52 0.09
C MET A 31 -6.17 20.87 0.24
N ASP A 32 -6.55 21.23 1.47
CA ASP A 32 -7.15 22.53 1.77
C ASP A 32 -6.16 23.67 1.51
N HIS A 33 -4.93 23.55 2.00
CA HIS A 33 -3.91 24.59 1.89
C HIS A 33 -3.51 24.88 0.44
N LEU A 34 -3.51 23.86 -0.41
CA LEU A 34 -3.14 23.96 -1.83
C LEU A 34 -4.36 24.07 -2.76
N SER A 35 -5.58 24.11 -2.22
CA SER A 35 -6.84 24.07 -2.99
C SER A 35 -6.91 22.91 -3.99
N LEU A 36 -6.42 21.73 -3.58
CA LEU A 36 -6.41 20.53 -4.42
C LEU A 36 -7.71 19.73 -4.25
N PRO A 37 -8.38 19.30 -5.34
CA PRO A 37 -9.67 18.63 -5.26
C PRO A 37 -9.52 17.11 -5.06
N TYR A 38 -8.72 16.68 -4.07
CA TYR A 38 -8.51 15.27 -3.76
C TYR A 38 -8.97 14.91 -2.35
N GLU A 39 -9.46 13.69 -2.19
CA GLU A 39 -9.81 13.09 -0.90
C GLU A 39 -9.05 11.77 -0.73
N LEU A 40 -8.52 11.54 0.46
CA LEU A 40 -7.80 10.31 0.79
C LEU A 40 -8.77 9.28 1.39
N HIS A 41 -8.88 8.13 0.73
CA HIS A 41 -9.63 6.98 1.21
C HIS A 41 -8.67 5.92 1.74
N LEU A 42 -8.60 5.81 3.07
CA LEU A 42 -7.80 4.79 3.74
C LEU A 42 -8.51 3.43 3.68
N ALA A 43 -7.78 2.41 3.24
CA ALA A 43 -8.16 1.02 3.44
C ALA A 43 -7.91 0.61 4.90
N GLU A 44 -8.54 -0.49 5.33
CA GLU A 44 -8.30 -1.07 6.64
C GLU A 44 -6.84 -1.51 6.82
N TYR A 45 -6.38 -1.57 8.08
CA TYR A 45 -5.02 -1.99 8.44
C TYR A 45 -4.67 -3.36 7.84
N ASN A 46 -3.50 -3.45 7.20
CA ASN A 46 -2.96 -4.68 6.61
C ASN A 46 -3.83 -5.30 5.48
N SER A 47 -4.67 -4.50 4.83
CA SER A 47 -5.56 -4.95 3.76
C SER A 47 -4.99 -4.79 2.34
N VAL A 48 -3.66 -4.70 2.19
CA VAL A 48 -3.01 -4.54 0.87
C VAL A 48 -3.37 -5.66 -0.11
N PHE A 49 -3.29 -6.92 0.33
CA PHE A 49 -3.67 -8.06 -0.51
C PHE A 49 -5.17 -8.05 -0.84
N PHE A 50 -6.01 -7.68 0.12
CA PHE A 50 -7.44 -7.55 -0.11
C PHE A 50 -7.73 -6.53 -1.21
N GLU A 51 -7.11 -5.35 -1.12
CA GLU A 51 -7.29 -4.26 -2.06
C GLU A 51 -6.84 -4.61 -3.48
N LEU A 52 -5.75 -5.35 -3.64
CA LEU A 52 -5.24 -5.76 -4.95
C LEU A 52 -6.06 -6.91 -5.60
N LEU A 53 -6.52 -7.86 -4.79
CA LEU A 53 -7.09 -9.12 -5.28
C LEU A 53 -8.61 -9.10 -5.44
N HIS A 54 -9.34 -8.40 -4.57
CA HIS A 54 -10.80 -8.52 -4.51
C HIS A 54 -11.51 -7.46 -5.36
N ALA A 55 -12.42 -7.88 -6.24
CA ALA A 55 -13.21 -6.99 -7.09
C ALA A 55 -14.08 -5.98 -6.32
N SER A 56 -14.43 -6.29 -5.07
CA SER A 56 -15.22 -5.41 -4.19
C SER A 56 -14.37 -4.36 -3.47
N SER A 57 -13.04 -4.39 -3.62
CA SER A 57 -12.14 -3.47 -2.95
C SER A 57 -12.28 -2.03 -3.42
N THR A 58 -11.74 -1.10 -2.63
CA THR A 58 -11.71 0.32 -3.02
C THR A 58 -10.85 0.52 -4.26
N PHE A 59 -9.73 -0.20 -4.36
CA PHE A 59 -8.82 -0.08 -5.49
C PHE A 59 -9.45 -0.55 -6.81
N ARG A 60 -10.38 -1.50 -6.74
CA ARG A 60 -11.11 -2.01 -7.92
C ARG A 60 -12.33 -1.18 -8.29
N LYS A 61 -12.78 -0.26 -7.43
CA LYS A 61 -13.88 0.66 -7.73
C LYS A 61 -13.37 1.81 -8.61
N SER A 62 -14.17 2.18 -9.61
CA SER A 62 -13.85 3.17 -10.65
C SER A 62 -13.81 4.63 -10.15
N SER A 63 -13.98 4.86 -8.85
CA SER A 63 -14.02 6.22 -8.27
C SER A 63 -12.63 6.79 -7.97
N SER A 64 -11.62 5.95 -7.78
CA SER A 64 -10.25 6.40 -7.52
C SER A 64 -9.57 6.87 -8.81
N VAL A 65 -8.86 7.99 -8.74
CA VAL A 65 -7.98 8.45 -9.83
C VAL A 65 -6.54 7.96 -9.68
N LEU A 66 -6.20 7.52 -8.47
CA LEU A 66 -4.91 6.93 -8.10
C LEU A 66 -5.12 6.01 -6.91
N ASN A 67 -4.50 4.84 -6.93
CA ASN A 67 -4.37 3.98 -5.77
C ASN A 67 -2.91 3.93 -5.34
N VAL A 68 -2.67 3.96 -4.04
CA VAL A 68 -1.33 4.02 -3.44
C VAL A 68 -1.18 2.87 -2.46
N VAL A 69 -0.08 2.12 -2.58
CA VAL A 69 0.34 1.11 -1.60
C VAL A 69 1.58 1.60 -0.88
N LEU A 70 1.51 1.73 0.44
CA LEU A 70 2.68 1.95 1.29
C LEU A 70 3.15 0.61 1.83
N LEU A 71 4.32 0.16 1.37
CA LEU A 71 4.84 -1.15 1.68
C LEU A 71 6.02 -1.03 2.63
N ARG A 72 5.93 -1.65 3.81
CA ARG A 72 7.08 -1.86 4.69
C ARG A 72 7.35 -3.35 4.77
N LEU A 73 8.40 -3.80 4.08
CA LEU A 73 8.73 -5.23 3.89
C LEU A 73 8.89 -5.99 5.21
N ASP A 74 9.35 -5.31 6.27
CA ASP A 74 9.47 -5.89 7.61
C ASP A 74 8.17 -6.48 8.14
N ASP A 75 7.02 -5.89 7.78
CA ASP A 75 5.72 -6.34 8.26
C ASP A 75 5.36 -7.74 7.74
N TRP A 76 6.00 -8.21 6.67
CA TRP A 76 5.85 -9.58 6.15
C TRP A 76 6.70 -10.61 6.89
N THR A 77 7.73 -10.15 7.62
CA THR A 77 8.58 -11.01 8.45
C THR A 77 8.09 -11.10 9.89
N GLN A 78 7.17 -10.22 10.31
CA GLN A 78 6.62 -10.25 11.65
C GLN A 78 5.69 -11.46 11.77
N PRO A 79 6.04 -12.48 12.58
CA PRO A 79 5.19 -13.63 12.76
C PRO A 79 3.98 -13.17 13.58
N GLY A 80 2.86 -12.95 12.91
CA GLY A 80 1.57 -13.13 13.55
C GLY A 80 1.50 -14.58 14.02
N HIS A 81 1.52 -14.81 15.34
CA HIS A 81 0.99 -16.02 15.98
C HIS A 81 1.79 -17.35 15.88
N ALA A 82 3.06 -17.35 15.48
CA ALA A 82 3.90 -18.54 15.67
C ALA A 82 5.32 -18.15 16.08
N SER A 83 5.73 -18.63 17.24
CA SER A 83 7.10 -18.66 17.73
C SER A 83 8.01 -19.32 16.69
N LEU A 84 8.65 -18.52 15.84
CA LEU A 84 9.65 -18.96 14.88
C LEU A 84 10.95 -18.25 15.22
N ASP A 85 11.67 -18.79 16.19
CA ASP A 85 13.02 -18.37 16.57
C ASP A 85 14.09 -18.79 15.53
N ALA A 86 13.67 -19.13 14.30
CA ALA A 86 14.55 -19.56 13.22
C ALA A 86 14.61 -18.49 12.11
N PRO A 87 15.73 -17.75 11.97
CA PRO A 87 15.87 -16.67 10.99
C PRO A 87 15.64 -17.12 9.53
N THR A 88 15.93 -18.39 9.22
CA THR A 88 15.73 -18.98 7.89
C THR A 88 14.25 -19.07 7.49
N VAL A 89 13.35 -19.32 8.45
CA VAL A 89 11.90 -19.44 8.16
C VAL A 89 11.28 -18.07 7.90
N ALA A 90 11.70 -17.04 8.64
CA ALA A 90 11.23 -15.68 8.43
C ALA A 90 11.64 -15.16 7.04
N GLU A 91 12.82 -15.52 6.56
CA GLU A 91 13.30 -15.18 5.22
C GLU A 91 12.52 -15.91 4.12
N GLU A 92 12.20 -17.19 4.30
CA GLU A 92 11.35 -17.95 3.36
C GLU A 92 9.94 -17.36 3.26
N ILE A 93 9.33 -17.02 4.40
CA ILE A 93 8.01 -16.37 4.44
C ILE A 93 8.07 -15.03 3.68
N ALA A 94 9.07 -14.20 3.95
CA ALA A 94 9.23 -12.92 3.27
C ALA A 94 9.32 -13.09 1.74
N TRP A 95 10.09 -14.06 1.27
CA TRP A 95 10.26 -14.29 -0.17
C TRP A 95 8.99 -14.81 -0.84
N ARG A 96 8.25 -15.67 -0.14
CA ARG A 96 6.94 -16.13 -0.59
C ARG A 96 5.94 -14.98 -0.66
N THR A 97 5.79 -14.20 0.41
CA THR A 97 4.87 -13.06 0.45
C THR A 97 5.23 -12.01 -0.59
N HIS A 98 6.52 -11.78 -0.83
CA HIS A 98 7.00 -10.91 -1.91
C HIS A 98 6.57 -11.39 -3.30
N ARG A 99 6.74 -12.69 -3.59
CA ARG A 99 6.26 -13.28 -4.85
C ARG A 99 4.75 -13.14 -5.01
N ASP A 100 4.01 -13.43 -3.94
CA ASP A 100 2.55 -13.34 -3.94
C ASP A 100 2.09 -11.88 -4.17
N PHE A 101 2.81 -10.91 -3.60
CA PHE A 101 2.56 -9.48 -3.84
C PHE A 101 2.81 -9.09 -5.30
N ILE A 102 3.92 -9.51 -5.90
CA ILE A 102 4.21 -9.27 -7.34
C ILE A 102 3.08 -9.84 -8.20
N ASN A 103 2.67 -11.08 -7.94
CA ASN A 103 1.55 -11.72 -8.65
C ASN A 103 0.24 -10.93 -8.48
N ALA A 104 -0.06 -10.45 -7.27
CA ALA A 104 -1.24 -9.63 -7.00
C ALA A 104 -1.21 -8.30 -7.78
N VAL A 105 -0.05 -7.64 -7.89
CA VAL A 105 0.11 -6.41 -8.67
C VAL A 105 -0.08 -6.67 -10.17
N HIS A 106 0.48 -7.76 -10.70
CA HIS A 106 0.24 -8.16 -12.10
C HIS A 106 -1.23 -8.47 -12.35
N GLY A 107 -1.89 -9.21 -11.46
CA GLY A 107 -3.32 -9.49 -11.52
C GLY A 107 -4.18 -8.23 -11.38
N TYR A 108 -3.76 -7.26 -10.58
CA TYR A 108 -4.40 -5.95 -10.48
C TYR A 108 -4.42 -5.24 -11.83
N ARG A 109 -3.25 -5.10 -12.46
CA ARG A 109 -3.11 -4.45 -13.78
C ARG A 109 -3.87 -5.20 -14.88
N ALA A 110 -3.75 -6.53 -14.92
CA ALA A 110 -4.36 -7.36 -15.97
C ALA A 110 -5.89 -7.33 -15.93
N ALA A 111 -6.49 -7.47 -14.75
CA ALA A 111 -7.95 -7.48 -14.61
C ALA A 111 -8.60 -6.11 -14.85
N GLY A 112 -7.81 -5.04 -14.92
CA GLY A 112 -8.32 -3.71 -15.22
C GLY A 112 -8.64 -3.46 -16.69
N ASN A 113 -7.94 -4.10 -17.64
CA ASN A 113 -8.01 -3.77 -19.08
C ASN A 113 -8.05 -2.25 -19.38
N GLY A 114 -7.34 -1.44 -18.58
CA GLY A 114 -7.33 0.04 -18.64
C GLY A 114 -8.41 0.77 -17.81
N ALA A 115 -9.33 0.07 -17.16
CA ALA A 115 -10.44 0.62 -16.36
C ALA A 115 -10.16 0.74 -14.85
N VAL A 116 -9.05 0.20 -14.35
CA VAL A 116 -8.60 0.44 -12.97
C VAL A 116 -7.66 1.62 -12.90
N ALA A 117 -7.75 2.37 -11.81
CA ALA A 117 -6.87 3.50 -11.53
C ALA A 117 -5.39 3.07 -11.54
N PRO A 118 -4.47 3.96 -11.94
CA PRO A 118 -3.04 3.71 -11.80
C PRO A 118 -2.68 3.38 -10.35
N LEU A 119 -1.68 2.52 -10.18
CA LEU A 119 -1.20 2.06 -8.88
C LEU A 119 0.22 2.60 -8.65
N LEU A 120 0.40 3.41 -7.61
CA LEU A 120 1.68 3.85 -7.09
C LEU A 120 2.08 2.95 -5.91
N ILE A 121 3.25 2.32 -5.99
CA ILE A 121 3.79 1.52 -4.89
C ILE A 121 4.96 2.30 -4.31
N VAL A 122 4.88 2.60 -3.01
CA VAL A 122 5.93 3.31 -2.27
C VAL A 122 6.51 2.34 -1.26
N GLU A 123 7.77 1.98 -1.47
CA GLU A 123 8.52 1.25 -0.46
C GLU A 123 8.94 2.21 0.67
N CYS A 124 8.53 1.86 1.87
CA CYS A 124 8.82 2.60 3.08
C CYS A 124 10.08 2.03 3.73
N LYS A 125 10.94 2.92 4.25
CA LYS A 125 12.17 2.50 4.93
C LYS A 125 11.87 1.45 6.00
N PRO A 126 12.79 0.48 6.20
CA PRO A 126 12.66 -0.52 7.24
C PRO A 126 12.52 0.16 8.60
N SER A 127 11.81 -0.50 9.51
CA SER A 127 11.83 -0.11 10.91
C SER A 127 13.29 -0.11 11.41
N PRO A 128 13.65 0.72 12.42
CA PRO A 128 15.01 0.76 12.96
C PRO A 128 15.56 -0.63 13.36
N SER A 129 14.67 -1.53 13.76
CA SER A 129 14.93 -2.93 14.11
C SER A 129 15.36 -3.84 12.94
N SER A 130 15.17 -3.44 11.68
CA SER A 130 15.42 -4.29 10.50
C SER A 130 16.57 -3.81 9.62
N LEU A 131 17.13 -2.63 9.89
CA LEU A 131 18.33 -2.11 9.21
C LEU A 131 19.56 -3.03 9.32
N ALA A 132 19.54 -4.00 10.25
CA ALA A 132 20.61 -4.96 10.45
C ALA A 132 20.49 -6.27 9.64
N LYS A 133 19.39 -6.49 8.89
CA LYS A 133 19.11 -7.77 8.19
C LYS A 133 19.50 -7.73 6.70
N PRO A 134 20.29 -8.69 6.18
CA PRO A 134 20.71 -8.71 4.77
C PRO A 134 19.55 -8.93 3.79
N THR A 135 18.45 -9.56 4.24
CA THR A 135 17.27 -9.87 3.44
C THR A 135 16.60 -8.63 2.83
N HIS A 136 16.62 -7.48 3.53
CA HIS A 136 15.96 -6.25 3.05
C HIS A 136 16.58 -5.72 1.75
N ALA A 137 17.91 -5.77 1.64
CA ALA A 137 18.63 -5.29 0.45
C ALA A 137 18.36 -6.17 -0.78
N GLN A 138 18.12 -7.46 -0.59
CA GLN A 138 17.84 -8.41 -1.67
C GLN A 138 16.41 -8.29 -2.20
N LEU A 139 15.43 -8.07 -1.31
CA LEU A 139 14.03 -7.83 -1.69
C LEU A 139 13.87 -6.55 -2.53
N LEU A 140 14.58 -5.49 -2.15
CA LEU A 140 14.65 -4.22 -2.88
C LEU A 140 15.08 -4.41 -4.34
N GLY A 141 16.18 -5.16 -4.56
CA GLY A 141 16.72 -5.41 -5.90
C GLY A 141 15.84 -6.28 -6.79
N ALA A 142 14.84 -6.96 -6.22
CA ALA A 142 13.89 -7.80 -6.96
C ALA A 142 12.63 -7.05 -7.42
N LEU A 143 12.41 -5.80 -6.94
CA LEU A 143 11.30 -4.95 -7.36
C LEU A 143 11.61 -4.08 -8.59
N SER A 144 12.89 -3.93 -8.92
CA SER A 144 13.41 -3.20 -10.10
C SER A 144 13.55 -4.10 -11.32
#